data_AF-A0A956P4V3-F1
#
_entry.id   AF-A0A956P4V3-F1
#
_cell.length_a   1.000
_cell.length_b   1.000
_cell.length_c   1.000
_cell.angle_alpha   90.00
_cell.angle_beta   90.00
_cell.angle_gamma   90.00
#
_symmetry.space_group_name_H-M   'P 1'
#
loop_
_entity.id
_entity.type
_entity.pdbx_description
1 polymer ?
#
loop_
_entity_poly.entity_id
_entity_poly.type
_entity_poly.pdbx_seq_one_letter_code
_entity_poly.pdbx_strand_id
1 'polypeptide(L)'
;MSKLRERRGTALLSAVGGLMILQLMSASQVFAYCQDGVLEPELGEQCDDGNGTMNDGCSPQCVIEAWVCGDGVVEGTESCDDGNNV
;
A
#
# COMPACT_ATOMS: atom_id res chain seq x y z
N MET A 1 13.00 -6.08 22.54
CA MET A 1 12.30 -4.78 22.41
C MET A 1 12.26 -4.50 20.90
N SER A 2 11.17 -4.59 20.15
CA SER A 2 9.75 -4.45 20.47
C SER A 2 8.90 -5.22 19.43
N LYS A 3 7.97 -6.06 19.93
CA LYS A 3 6.81 -6.67 19.26
C LYS A 3 7.01 -7.33 17.87
N LEU A 4 7.37 -8.61 17.87
CA LEU A 4 6.82 -9.57 16.91
C LEU A 4 5.30 -9.68 17.18
N ARG A 5 4.45 -9.07 16.33
CA ARG A 5 2.99 -9.23 16.41
C ARG A 5 2.59 -10.56 15.78
N GLU A 6 2.56 -11.56 16.67
CA GLU A 6 1.88 -12.84 16.62
C GLU A 6 0.70 -12.94 15.63
N ARG A 7 0.90 -13.57 14.46
CA ARG A 7 -0.20 -14.15 13.67
C ARG A 7 -0.26 -15.65 13.99
N ARG A 8 -0.90 -15.99 15.10
CA ARG A 8 -1.25 -17.39 15.45
C ARG A 8 -2.29 -17.89 14.46
N GLY A 9 -1.89 -18.74 13.51
CA GLY A 9 -2.77 -19.54 12.68
C GLY A 9 -2.48 -21.02 12.95
N THR A 10 -3.28 -21.60 13.83
CA THR A 10 -3.16 -22.97 14.34
C THR A 10 -3.37 -24.02 13.26
N ALA A 11 -2.58 -25.09 13.35
CA ALA A 11 -2.79 -26.35 12.65
C ALA A 11 -4.22 -26.90 12.88
N LEU A 12 -4.71 -27.70 11.92
CA LEU A 12 -5.32 -29.03 12.08
C LEU A 12 -6.39 -29.28 11.00
N LEU A 13 -5.98 -30.02 9.97
CA LEU A 13 -6.62 -31.26 9.52
C LEU A 13 -8.14 -31.42 9.82
N SER A 14 -8.99 -31.32 8.79
CA SER A 14 -9.93 -32.40 8.35
C SER A 14 -11.16 -31.83 7.63
N ALA A 15 -11.35 -32.30 6.37
CA ALA A 15 -12.62 -32.49 5.67
C ALA A 15 -13.59 -31.28 5.51
N VAL A 16 -13.63 -30.70 4.30
CA VAL A 16 -14.80 -29.92 3.84
C VAL A 16 -15.41 -30.56 2.60
N GLY A 17 -16.30 -31.52 2.83
CA GLY A 17 -17.29 -31.97 1.86
C GLY A 17 -18.61 -31.24 2.08
N GLY A 18 -19.17 -30.70 0.99
CA GLY A 18 -20.62 -30.55 0.80
C GLY A 18 -21.31 -29.33 1.39
N LEU A 19 -22.02 -28.61 0.52
CA LEU A 19 -23.04 -27.58 0.76
C LEU A 19 -22.55 -26.16 1.12
N MET A 20 -22.47 -25.35 0.05
CA MET A 20 -22.72 -23.91 -0.04
C MET A 20 -23.32 -23.26 1.22
N ILE A 21 -22.81 -22.08 1.57
CA ILE A 21 -23.27 -21.12 2.60
C ILE A 21 -22.53 -21.21 3.97
N LEU A 22 -21.21 -20.95 3.99
CA LEU A 22 -20.55 -20.20 5.08
C LEU A 22 -19.17 -19.67 4.65
N GLN A 23 -19.11 -18.74 3.71
CA GLN A 23 -17.90 -17.93 3.51
C GLN A 23 -18.08 -16.59 4.26
N LEU A 24 -18.29 -16.65 5.58
CA LEU A 24 -18.22 -15.49 6.48
C LEU A 24 -16.79 -15.23 6.99
N MET A 25 -15.81 -15.54 6.15
CA MET A 25 -14.48 -14.93 6.24
C MET A 25 -14.24 -14.47 4.82
N SER A 26 -14.74 -13.27 4.48
CA SER A 26 -14.51 -12.69 3.17
C SER A 26 -13.01 -12.77 2.94
N ALA A 27 -12.60 -13.50 1.90
CA ALA A 27 -11.23 -13.54 1.44
C ALA A 27 -10.65 -12.14 1.60
N SER A 28 -9.66 -11.97 2.49
CA SER A 28 -9.02 -10.67 2.66
C SER A 28 -8.44 -10.29 1.31
N GLN A 29 -9.15 -9.37 0.65
CA GLN A 29 -8.74 -8.49 -0.43
C GLN A 29 -8.15 -9.18 -1.67
N VAL A 30 -8.95 -9.31 -2.74
CA VAL A 30 -8.43 -9.51 -4.10
C VAL A 30 -9.07 -8.46 -5.00
N PHE A 31 -8.83 -7.21 -4.65
CA PHE A 31 -9.02 -6.04 -5.51
C PHE A 31 -7.93 -5.07 -5.06
N ALA A 32 -6.99 -4.75 -5.95
CA ALA A 32 -5.99 -3.72 -5.66
C ALA A 32 -6.72 -2.46 -5.22
N TYR A 33 -6.56 -2.12 -3.95
CA TYR A 33 -7.22 -0.98 -3.37
C TYR A 33 -6.15 0.00 -2.96
N CYS A 34 -6.00 0.99 -3.81
CA CYS A 34 -5.07 2.05 -3.55
C CYS A 34 -5.34 2.74 -2.20
N GLN A 35 -4.27 2.97 -1.45
CA GLN A 35 -4.22 3.55 -0.12
C GLN A 35 -4.75 2.63 1.00
N ASP A 36 -4.57 1.31 0.90
CA ASP A 36 -4.85 0.37 2.00
C ASP A 36 -3.64 0.01 2.86
N GLY A 37 -2.45 0.51 2.52
CA GLY A 37 -1.19 0.26 3.20
C GLY A 37 -0.51 -1.04 2.74
N VAL A 38 -0.94 -1.64 1.64
CA VAL A 38 -0.37 -2.86 1.07
C VAL A 38 0.02 -2.61 -0.38
N LEU A 39 1.32 -2.60 -0.67
CA LEU A 39 1.80 -2.45 -2.04
C LEU A 39 1.57 -3.73 -2.86
N GLU A 40 0.72 -3.66 -3.89
CA GLU A 40 0.37 -4.76 -4.80
C GLU A 40 0.82 -4.50 -6.27
N PRO A 41 2.12 -4.62 -6.60
CA PRO A 41 2.64 -4.23 -7.91
C PRO A 41 2.16 -5.13 -9.04
N GLU A 42 1.81 -6.38 -8.74
CA GLU A 42 1.26 -7.34 -9.71
C GLU A 42 -0.14 -6.94 -10.21
N LEU A 43 -0.81 -6.05 -9.49
CA LEU A 43 -2.15 -5.56 -9.81
C LEU A 43 -2.14 -4.11 -10.32
N GLY A 44 -0.97 -3.48 -10.45
CA GLY A 44 -0.78 -2.19 -11.10
C GLY A 44 -0.44 -1.02 -10.18
N GLU A 45 -0.28 -1.25 -8.88
CA GLU A 45 0.17 -0.22 -7.94
C GLU A 45 1.68 0.05 -8.10
N GLN A 46 2.06 1.32 -8.19
CA GLN A 46 3.46 1.74 -8.22
C GLN A 46 3.97 2.11 -6.82
N CYS A 47 3.06 2.50 -5.94
CA CYS A 47 3.27 2.85 -4.54
C CYS A 47 1.96 2.61 -3.78
N ASP A 48 2.05 2.47 -2.45
CA ASP A 48 0.92 2.57 -1.52
C ASP A 48 1.50 3.02 -0.17
N ASP A 49 1.03 4.15 0.35
CA ASP A 49 1.43 4.68 1.66
C ASP A 49 0.28 4.70 2.69
N GLY A 50 -0.84 4.06 2.34
CA GLY A 50 -2.02 3.93 3.18
C GLY A 50 -2.79 5.23 3.41
N ASN A 51 -2.54 6.29 2.64
CA ASN A 51 -3.19 7.57 2.86
C ASN A 51 -3.41 8.38 1.56
N GLY A 52 -4.53 9.10 1.44
CA GLY A 52 -4.85 9.86 0.20
C GLY A 52 -4.25 11.26 0.12
N THR A 53 -3.14 11.53 0.82
CA THR A 53 -2.49 12.84 0.76
C THR A 53 -1.77 12.98 -0.57
N MET A 54 -1.72 14.21 -1.08
CA MET A 54 -0.90 14.51 -2.24
C MET A 54 0.42 15.12 -1.75
N ASN A 55 1.45 14.95 -2.56
CA ASN A 55 2.78 15.49 -2.33
C ASN A 55 3.52 14.87 -1.12
N ASP A 56 3.25 13.61 -0.81
CA ASP A 56 4.00 12.78 0.14
C ASP A 56 4.72 11.57 -0.49
N GLY A 57 4.57 11.35 -1.80
CA GLY A 57 5.31 10.35 -2.57
C GLY A 57 4.44 9.28 -3.19
N CYS A 58 3.17 9.18 -2.77
CA CYS A 58 2.22 8.31 -3.42
C CYS A 58 0.90 9.02 -3.67
N SER A 59 0.60 9.27 -4.94
CA SER A 59 -0.66 9.90 -5.29
C SER A 59 -1.85 9.02 -4.87
N PRO A 60 -3.05 9.60 -4.69
CA PRO A 60 -4.30 8.85 -4.45
C PRO A 60 -4.69 7.85 -5.54
N GLN A 61 -3.91 7.79 -6.63
CA GLN A 61 -4.08 6.85 -7.73
C GLN A 61 -3.00 5.74 -7.71
N CYS A 62 -2.19 5.65 -6.65
CA CYS A 62 -1.12 4.67 -6.47
C CYS A 62 -0.07 4.73 -7.58
N VAL A 63 0.18 5.96 -8.03
CA VAL A 63 1.26 6.33 -8.93
C VAL A 63 2.26 7.14 -8.13
N ILE A 64 3.55 6.83 -8.31
CA ILE A 64 4.64 7.58 -7.69
C ILE A 64 4.55 9.03 -8.15
N GLU A 65 4.51 9.95 -7.19
CA GLU A 65 4.52 11.37 -7.49
C GLU A 65 5.91 11.78 -8.00
N ALA A 66 5.93 12.49 -9.12
CA ALA A 66 7.15 12.99 -9.71
C ALA A 66 7.46 14.37 -9.12
N TRP A 67 8.56 14.46 -8.38
CA TRP A 67 9.09 15.71 -7.85
C TRP A 67 9.92 16.42 -8.90
N VAL A 68 9.81 17.74 -8.95
CA VAL A 68 10.59 18.58 -9.86
C VAL A 68 11.63 19.33 -9.05
N CYS A 69 12.86 18.81 -9.05
CA CYS A 69 13.96 19.52 -8.42
C CYS A 69 14.18 20.87 -9.12
N GLY A 70 14.09 21.94 -8.32
CA GLY A 70 14.33 23.31 -8.76
C GLY A 70 13.06 24.09 -9.14
N ASP A 71 11.88 23.63 -8.73
CA ASP A 71 10.62 24.35 -8.96
C ASP A 71 10.27 25.34 -7.83
N GLY A 72 11.08 25.37 -6.77
CA GLY A 72 10.93 26.23 -5.61
C GLY A 72 10.10 25.61 -4.48
N VAL A 73 9.70 24.35 -4.58
CA VAL A 73 8.96 23.61 -3.55
C VAL A 73 9.76 22.38 -3.16
N VAL A 74 10.02 22.19 -1.86
CA VAL A 74 10.68 20.96 -1.38
C VAL A 74 9.62 19.87 -1.22
N GLU A 75 9.67 18.84 -2.06
CA GLU A 75 8.67 17.77 -2.07
C GLU A 75 9.29 16.36 -2.00
N GLY A 76 8.57 15.44 -1.33
CA GLY A 76 8.97 14.04 -1.18
C GLY A 76 10.37 13.76 -0.64
N THR A 77 11.28 13.28 -1.52
CA THR A 77 12.66 12.89 -1.17
C THR A 77 13.67 14.01 -1.39
N GLU A 78 13.22 15.19 -1.83
CA GLU A 78 14.09 16.35 -1.99
C GLU A 78 14.60 16.79 -0.63
N SER A 79 15.93 16.80 -0.48
CA SER A 79 16.56 17.31 0.73
C SER A 79 16.66 18.84 0.72
N CYS A 80 16.56 19.45 -0.46
CA CYS A 80 16.60 20.88 -0.72
C CYS A 80 16.05 21.17 -2.11
N ASP A 81 15.40 22.33 -2.26
CA ASP A 81 15.02 22.93 -3.54
C ASP A 81 15.45 24.40 -3.47
N ASP A 82 16.35 24.82 -4.37
CA ASP A 82 16.88 26.18 -4.43
C ASP A 82 16.24 27.01 -5.58
N GLY A 83 15.17 26.50 -6.20
CA GLY A 83 14.47 27.12 -7.31
C GLY A 83 15.25 27.17 -8.62
N ASN A 84 16.28 26.32 -8.76
CA ASN A 84 17.11 26.25 -9.95
C ASN A 84 17.02 24.87 -10.59
N ASN A 85 16.59 24.83 -11.85
CA ASN A 85 16.19 23.62 -12.56
C ASN A 85 17.38 22.79 -13.11
N VAL A 86 18.47 22.65 -12.33
CA VAL A 86 19.77 22.10 -12.76
C VAL A 86 19.95 20.61 -12.53
#